data_AF-A0A3A8L823-F1
#
_entry.id   AF-A0A3A8L823-F1
#
_cell.length_a   1.000
_cell.length_b   1.000
_cell.length_c   1.000
_cell.angle_alpha   90.00
_cell.angle_beta   90.00
_cell.angle_gamma   90.00
#
_symmetry.space_group_name_H-M   'P 1'
#
loop_
_entity.id
_entity.type
_entity.pdbx_description
1 polymer ?
#
loop_
_entity_poly.entity_id
_entity_poly.type
_entity_poly.pdbx_seq_one_letter_code
_entity_poly.pdbx_strand_id
1 'polypeptide(L)'
;MNEAFPVIRLHGKRGWLTGRDGVVLCFFIHREHKEVAPAIWRAVQTYVQAIPPHSLNWYVSDDGDMVPLDDKGWEHNRQEMLGRPWRAAMTAELLESDSETGGYQVEYYGRRLDSPFHEDPATAVSFTFPTEFLLEHGPDHLRALAFKLAWELPFSFGYASFAIVAPHGYWGASDWTLLDALRDRYPGLDLYHVDDTSAVIGPHARSASWLTFVGQPLLGQLGGSEGLRHALPFPEVSVLSLDSQRVMLSLGEWPDTIDTQKGGIPPQYRALAHRLEPFVYKEHSDEPLRYLHTWLRRLSQ
;
A
#
# COMPACT_ATOMS: atom_id res chain seq x y z
N MET A 1 24.89 6.23 0.11
CA MET A 1 23.54 6.63 0.52
C MET A 1 23.07 7.69 -0.44
N ASN A 2 21.99 7.44 -1.16
CA ASN A 2 21.37 8.45 -2.00
C ASN A 2 20.76 9.52 -1.07
N GLU A 3 21.15 10.79 -1.17
CA GLU A 3 20.66 11.89 -0.30
C GLU A 3 19.16 12.23 -0.50
N ALA A 4 18.47 11.41 -1.31
CA ALA A 4 17.07 11.59 -1.71
C ALA A 4 16.06 11.15 -0.63
N PHE A 5 16.39 10.17 0.23
CA PHE A 5 15.44 9.60 1.19
C PHE A 5 15.75 10.01 2.64
N PRO A 6 14.76 10.49 3.41
CA PRO A 6 14.92 10.69 4.83
C PRO A 6 15.04 9.35 5.55
N VAL A 7 16.02 9.23 6.45
CA VAL A 7 16.10 8.08 7.36
C VAL A 7 15.17 8.33 8.54
N ILE A 8 14.19 7.46 8.72
CA ILE A 8 13.14 7.57 9.73
C ILE A 8 13.19 6.33 10.63
N ARG A 9 13.34 6.54 11.94
CA ARG A 9 13.23 5.48 12.95
C ARG A 9 12.38 6.01 14.09
N LEU A 10 11.17 5.51 14.21
CA LEU A 10 10.23 5.85 15.26
C LEU A 10 10.34 4.83 16.37
N HIS A 11 10.45 5.31 17.61
CA HIS A 11 10.57 4.45 18.77
C HIS A 11 9.37 4.67 19.70
N GLY A 12 8.82 3.58 20.20
CA GLY A 12 7.79 3.60 21.23
C GLY A 12 8.37 3.96 22.60
N LYS A 13 7.49 4.14 23.60
CA LYS A 13 7.86 4.51 24.99
C LYS A 13 8.89 3.59 25.66
N ARG A 14 9.01 2.35 25.20
CA ARG A 14 9.94 1.34 25.72
C ARG A 14 11.22 1.18 24.88
N GLY A 15 11.44 2.06 23.88
CA GLY A 15 12.63 2.05 23.02
C GLY A 15 12.58 1.08 21.85
N TRP A 16 11.49 0.32 21.69
CA TRP A 16 11.28 -0.60 20.56
C TRP A 16 11.00 0.17 19.29
N LEU A 17 11.52 -0.31 18.16
CA LEU A 17 11.25 0.29 16.85
C LEU A 17 9.78 0.06 16.45
N THR A 18 8.99 1.14 16.42
CA THR A 18 7.55 1.15 16.10
C THR A 18 7.23 1.65 14.70
N GLY A 19 8.22 2.17 14.00
CA GLY A 19 8.09 2.60 12.62
C GLY A 19 9.44 2.88 11.97
N ARG A 20 9.56 2.65 10.66
CA ARG A 20 10.78 2.92 9.89
C ARG A 20 10.46 3.41 8.50
N ASP A 21 11.41 4.05 7.82
CA ASP A 21 11.26 4.31 6.40
C ASP A 21 11.32 3.02 5.57
N GLY A 22 10.53 3.02 4.49
CA GLY A 22 10.48 1.97 3.50
C GLY A 22 9.56 2.33 2.33
N VAL A 23 9.20 1.34 1.54
CA VAL A 23 8.20 1.46 0.47
C VAL A 23 7.05 0.51 0.79
N VAL A 24 5.82 0.99 0.66
CA VAL A 24 4.62 0.16 0.71
C VAL A 24 4.00 0.05 -0.67
N LEU A 25 3.52 -1.14 -1.01
CA LEU A 25 2.64 -1.40 -2.14
C LEU A 25 1.30 -1.85 -1.57
N CYS A 26 0.20 -1.20 -1.95
CA CYS A 26 -1.16 -1.57 -1.52
C CYS A 26 -2.06 -1.79 -2.72
N PHE A 27 -2.90 -2.82 -2.67
CA PHE A 27 -3.91 -3.09 -3.69
C PHE A 27 -5.27 -3.29 -3.02
N PHE A 28 -6.29 -2.60 -3.56
CA PHE A 28 -7.68 -2.68 -3.14
C PHE A 28 -8.51 -3.28 -4.27
N ILE A 29 -9.28 -4.30 -3.91
CA ILE A 29 -10.00 -5.16 -4.83
C ILE A 29 -11.45 -5.18 -4.37
N HIS A 30 -12.34 -4.52 -5.12
CA HIS A 30 -13.76 -4.50 -4.82
C HIS A 30 -14.43 -5.84 -5.25
N ARG A 31 -13.98 -6.93 -4.61
CA ARG A 31 -14.47 -8.31 -4.73
C ARG A 31 -14.32 -9.01 -3.38
N GLU A 32 -15.09 -10.07 -3.20
CA GLU A 32 -15.03 -10.83 -1.95
C GLU A 32 -13.78 -11.71 -1.86
N HIS A 33 -13.32 -11.99 -0.63
CA HIS A 33 -12.21 -12.90 -0.34
C HIS A 33 -12.27 -14.19 -1.18
N LYS A 34 -13.44 -14.85 -1.19
CA LYS A 34 -13.65 -16.15 -1.87
C LYS A 34 -13.35 -16.12 -3.38
N GLU A 35 -13.45 -14.95 -4.01
CA GLU A 35 -13.20 -14.78 -5.44
C GLU A 35 -11.72 -14.56 -5.75
N VAL A 36 -10.96 -14.02 -4.80
CA VAL A 36 -9.61 -13.49 -5.05
C VAL A 36 -8.52 -14.21 -4.26
N ALA A 37 -8.87 -15.04 -3.27
CA ALA A 37 -7.89 -15.72 -2.42
C ALA A 37 -6.80 -16.48 -3.20
N PRO A 38 -7.11 -17.24 -4.29
CA PRO A 38 -6.05 -17.88 -5.08
C PRO A 38 -5.10 -16.89 -5.75
N ALA A 39 -5.60 -15.72 -6.17
CA ALA A 39 -4.77 -14.66 -6.77
C ALA A 39 -3.90 -13.96 -5.73
N ILE A 40 -4.46 -13.66 -4.55
CA ILE A 40 -3.72 -13.12 -3.41
C ILE A 40 -2.58 -14.05 -3.03
N TRP A 41 -2.85 -15.36 -2.91
CA TRP A 41 -1.82 -16.34 -2.56
C TRP A 41 -0.67 -16.37 -3.56
N ARG A 42 -0.96 -16.29 -4.88
CA ARG A 42 0.10 -16.20 -5.90
C ARG A 42 0.91 -14.90 -5.81
N ALA A 43 0.27 -13.78 -5.48
CA ALA A 43 0.98 -12.53 -5.22
C ALA A 43 1.89 -12.64 -3.98
N VAL A 44 1.42 -13.25 -2.89
CA VAL A 44 2.24 -13.54 -1.70
C VAL A 44 3.44 -14.42 -2.06
N GLN A 45 3.24 -15.49 -2.83
CA GLN A 45 4.35 -16.33 -3.29
C GLN A 45 5.35 -15.57 -4.17
N THR A 46 4.87 -14.66 -5.02
CA THR A 46 5.72 -13.79 -5.85
C THR A 46 6.56 -12.85 -4.99
N TYR A 47 5.97 -12.28 -3.92
CA TYR A 47 6.68 -11.45 -2.96
C TYR A 47 7.76 -12.24 -2.20
N VAL A 48 7.41 -13.41 -1.66
CA VAL A 48 8.33 -14.29 -0.91
C VAL A 48 9.53 -14.71 -1.75
N GLN A 49 9.33 -14.94 -3.05
CA GLN A 49 10.42 -15.27 -3.98
C GLN A 49 11.34 -14.08 -4.30
N ALA A 50 10.88 -12.84 -4.06
CA ALA A 50 11.62 -11.62 -4.40
C ALA A 50 12.41 -11.04 -3.22
N ILE A 51 12.02 -11.35 -1.99
CA ILE A 51 12.70 -10.91 -0.77
C ILE A 51 13.79 -11.91 -0.35
N PRO A 52 14.74 -11.53 0.52
CA PRO A 52 15.71 -12.47 1.06
C PRO A 52 15.04 -13.69 1.72
N PRO A 53 15.62 -14.90 1.59
CA PRO A 53 15.10 -16.08 2.26
C PRO A 53 15.00 -15.86 3.78
N HIS A 54 13.93 -16.37 4.40
CA HIS A 54 13.68 -16.23 5.84
C HIS A 54 13.49 -14.78 6.32
N SER A 55 13.08 -13.86 5.42
CA SER A 55 12.67 -12.51 5.82
C SER A 55 11.33 -12.46 6.54
N LEU A 56 10.38 -13.36 6.24
CA LEU A 56 9.13 -13.47 6.98
C LEU A 56 9.21 -14.63 7.96
N ASN A 57 9.06 -14.36 9.25
CA ASN A 57 9.31 -15.31 10.34
C ASN A 57 8.14 -15.49 11.29
N TRP A 58 7.12 -14.64 11.20
CA TRP A 58 6.00 -14.60 12.14
C TRP A 58 4.68 -14.41 11.40
N TYR A 59 3.61 -14.93 11.99
CA TYR A 59 2.24 -14.61 11.57
C TYR A 59 1.31 -14.52 12.77
N VAL A 60 0.15 -13.88 12.57
CA VAL A 60 -0.92 -13.82 13.58
C VAL A 60 -1.85 -15.02 13.40
N SER A 61 -2.01 -15.82 14.45
CA SER A 61 -2.93 -16.96 14.46
C SER A 61 -4.39 -16.51 14.54
N ASP A 62 -5.32 -17.45 14.33
CA ASP A 62 -6.76 -17.23 14.54
C ASP A 62 -7.12 -16.73 15.95
N ASP A 63 -6.27 -17.03 16.95
CA ASP A 63 -6.45 -16.58 18.33
C ASP A 63 -5.85 -15.20 18.60
N GLY A 64 -5.22 -14.58 17.59
CA GLY A 64 -4.54 -13.28 17.70
C GLY A 64 -3.11 -13.36 18.24
N ASP A 65 -2.56 -14.57 18.40
CA ASP A 65 -1.21 -14.78 18.91
C ASP A 65 -0.17 -14.68 17.81
N MET A 66 0.98 -14.06 18.13
CA MET A 66 2.16 -14.05 17.26
C MET A 66 2.87 -15.39 17.33
N VAL A 67 2.91 -16.10 16.21
CA VAL A 67 3.44 -17.47 16.11
C VAL A 67 4.46 -17.61 14.98
N PRO A 68 5.46 -18.50 15.10
CA PRO A 68 6.47 -18.68 14.07
C PRO A 68 5.89 -19.12 12.71
N LEU A 69 6.34 -18.48 11.63
CA LEU A 69 6.00 -18.81 10.25
C LEU A 69 6.97 -19.88 9.70
N ASP A 70 6.93 -21.07 10.29
CA ASP A 70 7.63 -22.26 9.80
C ASP A 70 6.83 -22.98 8.70
N ASP A 71 7.29 -24.16 8.24
CA ASP A 71 6.58 -24.95 7.21
C ASP A 71 5.12 -25.24 7.58
N LYS A 72 4.81 -25.43 8.87
CA LYS A 72 3.43 -25.63 9.34
C LYS A 72 2.66 -24.32 9.34
N GLY A 73 3.29 -23.22 9.73
CA GLY A 73 2.71 -21.87 9.63
C GLY A 73 2.34 -21.52 8.19
N TRP A 74 3.21 -21.82 7.22
CA TRP A 74 2.94 -21.61 5.80
C TRP A 74 1.76 -22.46 5.31
N GLU A 75 1.74 -23.75 5.63
CA GLU A 75 0.62 -24.62 5.23
C GLU A 75 -0.69 -24.23 5.92
N HIS A 76 -0.64 -23.82 7.19
CA HIS A 76 -1.80 -23.30 7.91
C HIS A 76 -2.38 -22.06 7.22
N ASN A 77 -1.56 -21.03 6.97
CA ASN A 77 -2.00 -19.82 6.28
C ASN A 77 -2.55 -20.12 4.88
N ARG A 78 -1.91 -21.04 4.14
CA ARG A 78 -2.40 -21.50 2.84
C ARG A 78 -3.78 -22.15 2.94
N GLN A 79 -3.97 -23.04 3.92
CA GLN A 79 -5.24 -23.73 4.15
C GLN A 79 -6.34 -22.77 4.62
N GLU A 80 -6.03 -21.81 5.48
CA GLU A 80 -7.00 -20.80 5.92
C GLU A 80 -7.43 -19.91 4.76
N MET A 81 -6.47 -19.43 3.94
CA MET A 81 -6.78 -18.57 2.80
C MET A 81 -7.51 -19.31 1.66
N LEU A 82 -7.17 -20.57 1.37
CA LEU A 82 -7.69 -21.27 0.19
C LEU A 82 -8.75 -22.34 0.50
N GLY A 83 -8.76 -22.87 1.71
CA GLY A 83 -9.49 -24.08 2.08
C GLY A 83 -10.88 -23.86 2.67
N ARG A 84 -11.25 -22.61 3.02
CA ARG A 84 -12.52 -22.33 3.71
C ARG A 84 -13.50 -21.53 2.83
N PRO A 85 -14.36 -22.19 2.01
CA PRO A 85 -15.34 -21.50 1.17
C PRO A 85 -16.40 -20.67 1.94
N TRP A 86 -16.46 -20.80 3.27
CA TRP A 86 -17.42 -20.15 4.15
C TRP A 86 -16.85 -19.06 5.06
N ARG A 87 -15.52 -18.80 5.04
CA ARG A 87 -14.99 -17.65 5.77
C ARG A 87 -15.35 -16.37 5.00
N ALA A 88 -16.27 -15.65 5.60
CA ALA A 88 -16.84 -14.38 5.16
C ALA A 88 -15.80 -13.25 5.06
N ALA A 89 -14.78 -13.30 5.91
CA ALA A 89 -13.64 -12.40 5.90
C ALA A 89 -12.42 -13.21 6.33
N MET A 90 -11.23 -12.78 5.91
CA MET A 90 -9.97 -13.42 6.26
C MET A 90 -8.91 -12.36 6.51
N THR A 91 -8.16 -12.50 7.59
CA THR A 91 -7.01 -11.66 7.88
C THR A 91 -5.76 -12.53 7.88
N ALA A 92 -4.75 -12.17 7.12
CA ALA A 92 -3.45 -12.82 7.18
C ALA A 92 -2.35 -11.76 7.29
N GLU A 93 -1.44 -11.96 8.21
CA GLU A 93 -0.35 -11.05 8.46
C GLU A 93 0.93 -11.86 8.56
N LEU A 94 1.90 -11.55 7.70
CA LEU A 94 3.18 -12.22 7.66
C LEU A 94 4.26 -11.17 7.93
N LEU A 95 5.05 -11.37 8.97
CA LEU A 95 5.89 -10.34 9.57
C LEU A 95 7.32 -10.85 9.73
N GLU A 96 8.28 -9.92 9.56
CA GLU A 96 9.70 -10.21 9.79
C GLU A 96 10.06 -10.38 11.27
N SER A 97 9.38 -9.64 12.16
CA SER A 97 9.62 -9.64 13.61
C SER A 97 8.30 -9.73 14.37
N ASP A 98 8.35 -10.35 15.56
CA ASP A 98 7.24 -10.48 16.51
C ASP A 98 7.02 -9.27 17.40
N SER A 99 7.97 -8.33 17.41
CA SER A 99 8.10 -7.34 18.47
C SER A 99 8.55 -5.96 17.99
N GLU A 100 9.38 -5.90 16.95
CA GLU A 100 9.82 -4.65 16.33
C GLU A 100 9.29 -4.52 14.90
N THR A 101 9.31 -3.29 14.39
CA THR A 101 8.97 -3.01 13.00
C THR A 101 10.05 -3.55 12.06
N GLY A 102 9.74 -4.67 11.41
CA GLY A 102 10.52 -5.20 10.30
C GLY A 102 10.44 -4.35 9.03
N GLY A 103 11.33 -4.61 8.07
CA GLY A 103 11.30 -4.04 6.73
C GLY A 103 10.40 -4.79 5.75
N TYR A 104 10.18 -6.10 5.97
CA TYR A 104 9.36 -6.97 5.11
C TYR A 104 8.10 -7.44 5.82
N GLN A 105 6.94 -7.16 5.23
CA GLN A 105 5.63 -7.50 5.78
C GLN A 105 4.62 -7.75 4.65
N VAL A 106 3.66 -8.60 4.94
CA VAL A 106 2.43 -8.78 4.14
C VAL A 106 1.25 -8.58 5.07
N GLU A 107 0.34 -7.70 4.71
CA GLU A 107 -0.97 -7.62 5.36
C GLU A 107 -2.05 -7.96 4.34
N TYR A 108 -3.01 -8.79 4.73
CA TYR A 108 -4.13 -9.19 3.89
C TYR A 108 -5.43 -9.08 4.66
N TYR A 109 -6.39 -8.34 4.10
CA TYR A 109 -7.73 -8.17 4.64
C TYR A 109 -8.75 -8.58 3.58
N GLY A 110 -9.12 -9.85 3.56
CA GLY A 110 -10.22 -10.40 2.80
C GLY A 110 -11.56 -9.93 3.34
N ARG A 111 -12.35 -9.24 2.51
CA ARG A 111 -13.63 -8.65 2.92
C ARG A 111 -14.82 -9.37 2.30
N ARG A 112 -15.98 -9.11 2.92
CA ARG A 112 -17.30 -9.29 2.35
C ARG A 112 -17.86 -7.94 1.93
N LEU A 113 -18.42 -7.88 0.73
CA LEU A 113 -18.97 -6.64 0.20
C LEU A 113 -20.31 -6.27 0.85
N ASP A 114 -21.02 -7.26 1.42
CA ASP A 114 -22.28 -7.09 2.13
C ASP A 114 -22.12 -6.95 3.66
N SER A 115 -20.90 -6.68 4.16
CA SER A 115 -20.64 -6.53 5.59
C SER A 115 -21.42 -5.34 6.16
N PRO A 116 -22.22 -5.50 7.23
CA PRO A 116 -22.90 -4.38 7.88
C PRO A 116 -21.95 -3.51 8.72
N PHE A 117 -20.69 -3.91 8.87
CA PHE A 117 -19.68 -3.22 9.68
C PHE A 117 -18.77 -2.29 8.87
N HIS A 118 -18.90 -2.29 7.54
CA HIS A 118 -18.03 -1.55 6.63
C HIS A 118 -18.89 -0.71 5.70
N GLU A 119 -18.48 0.54 5.42
CA GLU A 119 -19.26 1.46 4.59
C GLU A 119 -19.19 1.08 3.11
N ASP A 120 -17.97 0.92 2.59
CA ASP A 120 -17.71 0.54 1.20
C ASP A 120 -16.48 -0.39 1.17
N PRO A 121 -16.62 -1.64 1.63
CA PRO A 121 -15.49 -2.55 1.78
C PRO A 121 -14.84 -2.94 0.45
N ALA A 122 -13.54 -3.14 0.49
CA ALA A 122 -12.74 -3.76 -0.57
C ALA A 122 -11.77 -4.76 0.07
N THR A 123 -11.58 -5.92 -0.56
CA THR A 123 -10.49 -6.82 -0.16
C THR A 123 -9.14 -6.13 -0.42
N ALA A 124 -8.22 -6.17 0.53
CA ALA A 124 -6.95 -5.48 0.41
C ALA A 124 -5.75 -6.38 0.69
N VAL A 125 -4.63 -6.10 0.02
CA VAL A 125 -3.31 -6.69 0.33
C VAL A 125 -2.24 -5.63 0.24
N SER A 126 -1.28 -5.66 1.16
CA SER A 126 -0.08 -4.83 1.11
C SER A 126 1.21 -5.64 1.20
N PHE A 127 2.28 -5.07 0.66
CA PHE A 127 3.64 -5.58 0.70
C PHE A 127 4.57 -4.43 1.06
N THR A 128 5.44 -4.64 2.05
CA THR A 128 6.43 -3.63 2.44
C THR A 128 7.85 -4.04 2.08
N PHE A 129 8.68 -3.05 1.81
CA PHE A 129 10.10 -3.22 1.56
C PHE A 129 10.88 -2.21 2.38
N PRO A 130 12.02 -2.59 2.98
CA PRO A 130 12.89 -1.63 3.62
C PRO A 130 13.51 -0.70 2.55
N THR A 131 13.84 0.53 2.92
CA THR A 131 14.55 1.47 2.01
C THR A 131 15.85 0.87 1.48
N GLU A 132 16.50 0.04 2.29
CA GLU A 132 17.70 -0.72 1.92
C GLU A 132 17.47 -1.60 0.68
N PHE A 133 16.30 -2.27 0.57
CA PHE A 133 15.94 -3.06 -0.61
C PHE A 133 15.82 -2.20 -1.87
N LEU A 134 15.18 -1.02 -1.75
CA LEU A 134 15.07 -0.07 -2.85
C LEU A 134 16.45 0.47 -3.29
N LEU A 135 17.33 0.78 -2.33
CA LEU A 135 18.66 1.30 -2.61
C LEU A 135 19.60 0.26 -3.22
N GLU A 136 19.50 -1.00 -2.79
CA GLU A 136 20.33 -2.09 -3.28
C GLU A 136 19.92 -2.54 -4.69
N HIS A 137 18.62 -2.74 -4.93
CA HIS A 137 18.13 -3.28 -6.20
C HIS A 137 17.74 -2.22 -7.23
N GLY A 138 17.56 -0.98 -6.79
CA GLY A 138 17.14 0.14 -7.63
C GLY A 138 15.62 0.17 -7.91
N PRO A 139 15.11 1.31 -8.41
CA PRO A 139 13.68 1.56 -8.56
C PRO A 139 13.06 0.73 -9.67
N ASP A 140 13.82 0.42 -10.74
CA ASP A 140 13.33 -0.39 -11.85
C ASP A 140 13.05 -1.83 -11.41
N HIS A 141 13.87 -2.38 -10.50
CA HIS A 141 13.63 -3.69 -9.92
C HIS A 141 12.33 -3.70 -9.12
N LEU A 142 12.15 -2.72 -8.22
CA LEU A 142 10.93 -2.62 -7.42
C LEU A 142 9.69 -2.34 -8.29
N ARG A 143 9.80 -1.52 -9.33
CA ARG A 143 8.73 -1.28 -10.30
C ARG A 143 8.34 -2.53 -11.07
N ALA A 144 9.32 -3.33 -11.49
CA ALA A 144 9.07 -4.61 -12.16
C ALA A 144 8.41 -5.61 -11.22
N LEU A 145 8.80 -5.65 -9.95
CA LEU A 145 8.16 -6.47 -8.93
C LEU A 145 6.72 -6.02 -8.66
N ALA A 146 6.50 -4.72 -8.52
CA ALA A 146 5.16 -4.14 -8.36
C ALA A 146 4.25 -4.51 -9.52
N PHE A 147 4.75 -4.47 -10.76
CA PHE A 147 4.02 -4.91 -11.94
C PHE A 147 3.65 -6.40 -11.89
N LYS A 148 4.59 -7.27 -11.49
CA LYS A 148 4.34 -8.71 -11.34
C LYS A 148 3.28 -9.01 -10.28
N LEU A 149 3.36 -8.35 -9.12
CA LEU A 149 2.36 -8.48 -8.05
C LEU A 149 0.98 -8.02 -8.56
N ALA A 150 0.92 -6.86 -9.19
CA ALA A 150 -0.29 -6.29 -9.76
C ALA A 150 -0.91 -7.18 -10.85
N TRP A 151 -0.09 -7.89 -11.63
CA TRP A 151 -0.55 -8.79 -12.70
C TRP A 151 -1.55 -9.84 -12.20
N GLU A 152 -1.26 -10.44 -11.04
CA GLU A 152 -2.09 -11.46 -10.41
C GLU A 152 -3.44 -10.92 -9.92
N LEU A 153 -3.51 -9.64 -9.56
CA LEU A 153 -4.56 -9.09 -8.72
C LEU A 153 -5.64 -8.35 -9.53
N PRO A 154 -6.93 -8.70 -9.40
CA PRO A 154 -8.01 -7.99 -10.09
C PRO A 154 -8.38 -6.68 -9.36
N PHE A 155 -7.40 -5.82 -9.11
CA PHE A 155 -7.56 -4.58 -8.35
C PHE A 155 -8.48 -3.57 -9.04
N SER A 156 -9.17 -2.78 -8.22
CA SER A 156 -9.84 -1.55 -8.65
C SER A 156 -8.90 -0.36 -8.52
N PHE A 157 -8.13 -0.31 -7.43
CA PHE A 157 -7.11 0.70 -7.18
C PHE A 157 -5.92 0.09 -6.45
N GLY A 158 -4.73 0.66 -6.66
CA GLY A 158 -3.55 0.34 -5.88
C GLY A 158 -2.50 1.41 -6.02
N TYR A 159 -1.46 1.36 -5.20
CA TYR A 159 -0.38 2.33 -5.25
C TYR A 159 0.92 1.76 -4.69
N ALA A 160 2.04 2.42 -5.01
CA ALA A 160 3.30 2.27 -4.30
C ALA A 160 3.85 3.65 -3.91
N SER A 161 4.27 3.80 -2.66
CA SER A 161 4.72 5.06 -2.06
C SER A 161 5.87 4.83 -1.09
N PHE A 162 6.75 5.84 -0.96
CA PHE A 162 7.68 5.88 0.16
C PHE A 162 6.88 6.14 1.43
N ALA A 163 7.10 5.37 2.48
CA ALA A 163 6.20 5.31 3.63
C ALA A 163 6.95 5.20 4.95
N ILE A 164 6.25 5.53 6.02
CA ILE A 164 6.58 5.02 7.34
C ILE A 164 5.95 3.63 7.45
N VAL A 165 6.77 2.60 7.28
CA VAL A 165 6.42 1.20 7.53
C VAL A 165 6.22 1.03 9.02
N ALA A 166 5.01 0.64 9.41
CA ALA A 166 4.64 0.28 10.77
C ALA A 166 3.52 -0.78 10.67
N PRO A 167 3.70 -2.00 11.20
CA PRO A 167 2.66 -3.02 11.17
C PRO A 167 1.36 -2.46 11.76
N HIS A 168 0.22 -2.78 11.14
CA HIS A 168 -1.12 -2.34 11.56
C HIS A 168 -1.29 -0.83 11.72
N GLY A 169 -0.43 -0.03 11.10
CA GLY A 169 -0.44 1.41 11.28
C GLY A 169 -0.18 1.91 12.70
N TYR A 170 0.59 1.16 13.51
CA TYR A 170 0.97 1.53 14.88
C TYR A 170 1.88 2.77 15.00
N TRP A 171 2.04 3.61 13.97
CA TRP A 171 2.71 4.91 14.10
C TRP A 171 2.10 5.77 15.21
N GLY A 172 0.83 5.55 15.58
CA GLY A 172 0.18 6.28 16.67
C GLY A 172 0.72 6.02 18.08
N ALA A 173 1.54 4.99 18.27
CA ALA A 173 2.31 4.77 19.49
C ALA A 173 3.61 5.61 19.55
N SER A 174 3.94 6.30 18.45
CA SER A 174 5.17 7.07 18.26
C SER A 174 4.99 8.55 18.60
N ASP A 175 6.08 9.33 18.48
CA ASP A 175 6.05 10.78 18.65
C ASP A 175 5.22 11.48 17.57
N TRP A 176 4.02 11.89 17.94
CA TRP A 176 3.08 12.61 17.08
C TRP A 176 3.61 13.96 16.56
N THR A 177 4.48 14.62 17.30
CA THR A 177 5.08 15.90 16.87
C THR A 177 6.04 15.66 15.71
N LEU A 178 6.83 14.59 15.81
CA LEU A 178 7.73 14.16 14.74
C LEU A 178 6.94 13.74 13.49
N LEU A 179 5.85 12.98 13.66
CA LEU A 179 5.00 12.57 12.54
C LEU A 179 4.39 13.76 11.80
N ASP A 180 3.87 14.76 12.52
CA ASP A 180 3.36 15.99 11.89
C ASP A 180 4.47 16.71 11.10
N ALA A 181 5.64 16.88 11.71
CA ALA A 181 6.78 17.54 11.06
C ALA A 181 7.23 16.81 9.79
N LEU A 182 7.23 15.47 9.81
CA LEU A 182 7.52 14.66 8.63
C LEU A 182 6.46 14.83 7.54
N ARG A 183 5.17 14.79 7.88
CA ARG A 183 4.07 14.96 6.89
C ARG A 183 4.05 16.35 6.25
N ASP A 184 4.33 17.39 7.03
CA ASP A 184 4.33 18.76 6.53
C ASP A 184 5.53 18.99 5.60
N ARG A 185 6.67 18.38 5.90
CA ARG A 185 7.86 18.46 5.06
C ARG A 185 7.78 17.58 3.82
N TYR A 186 7.24 16.37 3.92
CA TYR A 186 7.26 15.34 2.89
C TYR A 186 5.84 14.91 2.47
N PRO A 187 5.11 15.67 1.63
CA PRO A 187 3.80 15.28 1.13
C PRO A 187 3.78 14.03 0.23
N GLY A 188 4.92 13.43 -0.10
CA GLY A 188 5.01 12.12 -0.74
C GLY A 188 5.21 10.95 0.24
N LEU A 189 5.41 11.23 1.53
CA LEU A 189 5.61 10.23 2.58
C LEU A 189 4.29 9.67 3.09
N ASP A 190 4.06 8.37 2.88
CA ASP A 190 2.81 7.70 3.22
C ASP A 190 2.73 7.19 4.67
N LEU A 191 1.53 7.37 5.23
CA LEU A 191 1.05 6.76 6.47
C LEU A 191 -0.16 5.91 6.07
N TYR A 192 0.09 4.64 5.72
CA TYR A 192 -0.88 3.73 5.12
C TYR A 192 -1.59 2.90 6.18
N HIS A 193 -2.92 2.92 6.23
CA HIS A 193 -3.68 2.05 7.15
C HIS A 193 -4.56 1.11 6.32
N VAL A 194 -4.06 -0.10 6.04
CA VAL A 194 -4.69 -0.99 5.06
C VAL A 194 -6.06 -1.45 5.54
N ASP A 195 -6.18 -1.83 6.81
CA ASP A 195 -7.44 -2.28 7.44
C ASP A 195 -8.54 -1.20 7.27
N ASP A 196 -8.38 -0.04 7.92
CA ASP A 196 -9.29 1.10 7.80
C ASP A 196 -9.59 1.52 6.36
N THR A 197 -8.56 1.69 5.52
CA THR A 197 -8.78 2.09 4.12
C THR A 197 -9.63 1.06 3.40
N SER A 198 -9.36 -0.23 3.61
CA SER A 198 -10.11 -1.31 2.97
C SER A 198 -11.56 -1.41 3.45
N ALA A 199 -11.94 -0.79 4.57
CA ALA A 199 -13.31 -0.76 5.05
C ALA A 199 -14.19 0.30 4.35
N VAL A 200 -13.58 1.29 3.68
CA VAL A 200 -14.28 2.48 3.16
C VAL A 200 -13.93 2.88 1.72
N ILE A 201 -12.86 2.31 1.12
CA ILE A 201 -12.38 2.76 -0.19
C ILE A 201 -13.23 2.25 -1.36
N GLY A 202 -13.87 1.10 -1.26
CA GLY A 202 -14.64 0.51 -2.34
C GLY A 202 -13.84 0.42 -3.67
N PRO A 203 -14.43 0.82 -4.81
CA PRO A 203 -13.73 0.89 -6.09
C PRO A 203 -13.00 2.23 -6.33
N HIS A 204 -12.92 3.11 -5.34
CA HIS A 204 -12.44 4.49 -5.47
C HIS A 204 -10.91 4.61 -5.42
N ALA A 205 -10.41 5.79 -5.77
CA ALA A 205 -9.00 6.14 -5.63
C ALA A 205 -8.67 6.55 -4.19
N ARG A 206 -7.41 6.44 -3.78
CA ARG A 206 -6.89 7.08 -2.55
C ARG A 206 -6.16 8.38 -2.85
N SER A 207 -5.07 8.31 -3.62
CA SER A 207 -4.21 9.45 -3.91
C SER A 207 -3.33 9.22 -5.13
N ALA A 208 -2.68 10.29 -5.60
CA ALA A 208 -1.53 10.15 -6.50
C ALA A 208 -0.31 9.67 -5.70
N SER A 209 0.35 8.64 -6.19
CA SER A 209 1.56 8.05 -5.58
C SER A 209 2.60 7.73 -6.66
N TRP A 210 3.84 7.43 -6.27
CA TRP A 210 4.93 7.14 -7.21
C TRP A 210 4.52 6.15 -8.29
N LEU A 211 4.01 4.99 -7.87
CA LEU A 211 3.26 4.09 -8.75
C LEU A 211 1.79 4.17 -8.39
N THR A 212 0.93 4.25 -9.39
CA THR A 212 -0.53 4.23 -9.19
C THR A 212 -1.13 3.19 -10.12
N PHE A 213 -1.96 2.30 -9.57
CA PHE A 213 -2.60 1.21 -10.29
C PHE A 213 -4.10 1.51 -10.38
N VAL A 214 -4.64 1.50 -11.59
CA VAL A 214 -6.03 1.85 -11.86
C VAL A 214 -6.70 0.74 -12.65
N GLY A 215 -7.70 0.11 -12.06
CA GLY A 215 -8.54 -0.90 -12.67
C GLY A 215 -9.96 -0.40 -12.93
N GLN A 216 -10.81 -1.24 -13.53
CA GLN A 216 -12.24 -0.94 -13.61
C GLN A 216 -12.91 -0.97 -12.23
N PRO A 217 -13.96 -0.17 -12.01
CA PRO A 217 -14.59 0.78 -12.95
C PRO A 217 -13.88 2.15 -13.08
N LEU A 218 -12.93 2.43 -12.18
CA LEU A 218 -12.25 3.73 -12.08
C LEU A 218 -11.50 4.11 -13.37
N LEU A 219 -10.86 3.14 -14.02
CA LEU A 219 -10.16 3.35 -15.29
C LEU A 219 -11.10 3.90 -16.37
N GLY A 220 -12.33 3.37 -16.48
CA GLY A 220 -13.34 3.87 -17.41
C GLY A 220 -13.74 5.31 -17.09
N GLN A 221 -13.96 5.64 -15.81
CA GLN A 221 -14.31 6.99 -15.35
C GLN A 221 -13.20 8.01 -15.63
N LEU A 222 -11.94 7.56 -15.63
CA LEU A 222 -10.77 8.39 -15.94
C LEU A 222 -10.51 8.54 -17.45
N GLY A 223 -11.33 7.93 -18.32
CA GLY A 223 -11.19 8.00 -19.77
C GLY A 223 -10.27 6.93 -20.36
N GLY A 224 -10.00 5.86 -19.61
CA GLY A 224 -9.13 4.77 -20.04
C GLY A 224 -7.64 5.13 -20.08
N SER A 225 -6.83 4.23 -20.64
CA SER A 225 -5.39 4.40 -20.76
C SER A 225 -5.02 5.65 -21.58
N GLU A 226 -5.76 5.92 -22.65
CA GLU A 226 -5.55 7.09 -23.51
C GLU A 226 -5.93 8.39 -22.80
N GLY A 227 -7.05 8.41 -22.06
CA GLY A 227 -7.44 9.57 -21.26
C GLY A 227 -6.39 9.93 -20.21
N LEU A 228 -5.78 8.92 -19.57
CA LEU A 228 -4.68 9.12 -18.63
C LEU A 228 -3.41 9.64 -19.30
N ARG A 229 -3.01 9.10 -20.46
CA ARG A 229 -1.86 9.59 -21.24
C ARG A 229 -2.04 11.05 -21.66
N HIS A 230 -3.23 11.41 -22.11
CA HIS A 230 -3.53 12.79 -22.51
C HIS A 230 -3.54 13.76 -21.32
N ALA A 231 -4.06 13.33 -20.16
CA ALA A 231 -4.10 14.15 -18.95
C ALA A 231 -2.73 14.34 -18.28
N LEU A 232 -1.77 13.44 -18.56
CA LEU A 232 -0.44 13.44 -17.95
C LEU A 232 0.67 13.50 -19.03
N PRO A 233 0.77 14.60 -19.80
CA PRO A 233 1.73 14.75 -20.89
C PRO A 233 3.14 15.10 -20.39
N PHE A 234 3.59 14.43 -19.32
CA PHE A 234 4.90 14.65 -18.69
C PHE A 234 5.88 13.57 -19.14
N PRO A 235 7.13 13.92 -19.52
CA PRO A 235 8.12 12.94 -19.98
C PRO A 235 8.52 11.95 -18.87
N GLU A 236 8.39 12.32 -17.60
CA GLU A 236 8.64 11.46 -16.44
C GLU A 236 7.52 10.44 -16.22
N VAL A 237 6.34 10.65 -16.83
CA VAL A 237 5.18 9.78 -16.64
C VAL A 237 5.17 8.64 -17.65
N SER A 238 5.06 7.42 -17.15
CA SER A 238 4.81 6.24 -17.99
C SER A 238 3.45 5.63 -17.66
N VAL A 239 2.62 5.37 -18.68
CA VAL A 239 1.35 4.65 -18.55
C VAL A 239 1.46 3.29 -19.24
N LEU A 240 1.53 2.23 -18.44
CA LEU A 240 1.69 0.85 -18.89
C LEU A 240 0.38 0.09 -18.69
N SER A 241 -0.14 -0.51 -19.75
CA SER A 241 -1.30 -1.41 -19.64
C SER A 241 -0.85 -2.75 -19.08
N LEU A 242 -1.55 -3.23 -18.05
CA LEU A 242 -1.45 -4.63 -17.64
C LEU A 242 -2.32 -5.47 -18.59
N ASP A 243 -3.57 -5.06 -18.77
CA ASP A 243 -4.50 -5.65 -19.72
C ASP A 243 -5.50 -4.59 -20.21
N SER A 244 -6.65 -5.01 -20.77
CA SER A 244 -7.69 -4.09 -21.23
C SER A 244 -8.48 -3.42 -20.10
N GLN A 245 -8.33 -3.88 -18.86
CA GLN A 245 -9.10 -3.45 -17.70
C GLN A 245 -8.26 -2.72 -16.64
N ARG A 246 -6.92 -2.83 -16.71
CA ARG A 246 -5.99 -2.36 -15.67
C ARG A 246 -4.77 -1.68 -16.27
N VAL A 247 -4.34 -0.58 -15.65
CA VAL A 247 -3.12 0.15 -15.99
C VAL A 247 -2.28 0.45 -14.75
N MET A 248 -0.97 0.62 -14.96
CA MET A 248 -0.01 1.16 -14.00
C MET A 248 0.54 2.47 -14.53
N LEU A 249 0.51 3.50 -13.69
CA LEU A 249 1.19 4.76 -13.89
C LEU A 249 2.48 4.79 -13.06
N SER A 250 3.56 5.33 -13.62
CA SER A 250 4.77 5.74 -12.88
C SER A 250 4.90 7.25 -13.04
N LEU A 251 5.08 7.99 -11.93
CA LEU A 251 5.22 9.45 -11.95
C LEU A 251 6.67 9.96 -11.97
N GLY A 252 7.61 9.03 -12.01
CA GLY A 252 9.04 9.31 -12.08
C GLY A 252 9.85 8.02 -11.97
N GLU A 253 11.16 8.16 -12.05
CA GLU A 253 12.08 7.03 -11.93
C GLU A 253 12.08 6.46 -10.50
N TRP A 254 12.26 7.32 -9.50
CA TRP A 254 12.31 6.97 -8.07
C TRP A 254 11.04 7.43 -7.34
N PRO A 255 10.67 6.79 -6.21
CA PRO A 255 9.65 7.34 -5.34
C PRO A 255 10.12 8.69 -4.81
N ASP A 256 9.30 9.72 -5.00
CA ASP A 256 9.56 11.06 -4.50
C ASP A 256 8.87 11.27 -3.15
N THR A 257 9.65 11.69 -2.14
CA THR A 257 9.13 12.07 -0.82
C THR A 257 8.54 13.47 -0.81
N ILE A 258 8.79 14.25 -1.88
CA ILE A 258 8.34 15.62 -2.08
C ILE A 258 8.85 16.51 -0.94
N ASP A 259 10.17 16.58 -0.76
CA ASP A 259 10.78 17.44 0.27
C ASP A 259 10.52 18.92 -0.03
N THR A 260 9.53 19.51 0.66
CA THR A 260 9.10 20.90 0.45
C THR A 260 10.17 21.94 0.81
N GLN A 261 11.21 21.53 1.53
CA GLN A 261 12.38 22.39 1.80
C GLN A 261 13.38 22.39 0.66
N LYS A 262 13.35 21.38 -0.22
CA LYS A 262 14.23 21.27 -1.41
C LYS A 262 13.54 21.76 -2.69
N GLY A 263 12.21 21.68 -2.77
CA GLY A 263 11.47 22.09 -3.96
C GLY A 263 9.95 22.08 -3.78
N GLY A 264 9.22 22.42 -4.84
CA GLY A 264 7.76 22.34 -4.85
C GLY A 264 7.25 20.93 -5.19
N ILE A 265 5.93 20.75 -5.09
CA ILE A 265 5.25 19.52 -5.54
C ILE A 265 5.47 19.35 -7.05
N PRO A 266 6.00 18.20 -7.52
CA PRO A 266 6.20 17.95 -8.94
C PRO A 266 4.87 18.04 -9.72
N PRO A 267 4.86 18.67 -10.91
CA PRO A 267 3.62 18.97 -11.64
C PRO A 267 2.83 17.72 -12.03
N GLN A 268 3.51 16.61 -12.30
CA GLN A 268 2.87 15.33 -12.63
C GLN A 268 2.12 14.69 -11.45
N TYR A 269 2.61 14.87 -10.23
CA TYR A 269 1.91 14.44 -9.01
C TYR A 269 0.64 15.26 -8.81
N ARG A 270 0.74 16.60 -8.95
CA ARG A 270 -0.42 17.49 -8.86
C ARG A 270 -1.47 17.18 -9.95
N ALA A 271 -1.03 16.96 -11.18
CA ALA A 271 -1.92 16.64 -12.30
C ALA A 271 -2.68 15.33 -12.08
N LEU A 272 -2.01 14.26 -11.61
CA LEU A 272 -2.69 13.01 -11.28
C LEU A 272 -3.62 13.20 -10.08
N ALA A 273 -3.20 13.94 -9.05
CA ALA A 273 -4.02 14.19 -7.87
C ALA A 273 -5.33 14.89 -8.23
N HIS A 274 -5.29 15.98 -9.01
CA HIS A 274 -6.51 16.63 -9.52
C HIS A 274 -7.37 15.71 -10.38
N ARG A 275 -6.76 14.83 -11.16
CA ARG A 275 -7.49 13.90 -12.01
C ARG A 275 -8.22 12.82 -11.21
N LEU A 276 -7.63 12.39 -10.09
CA LEU A 276 -8.22 11.41 -9.17
C LEU A 276 -9.22 12.02 -8.19
N GLU A 277 -9.07 13.30 -7.84
CA GLU A 277 -9.85 14.02 -6.82
C GLU A 277 -11.37 13.73 -6.84
N PRO A 278 -12.08 13.75 -7.99
CA PRO A 278 -13.52 13.47 -8.04
C PRO A 278 -13.90 12.04 -7.63
N PHE A 279 -12.93 11.13 -7.64
CA PHE A 279 -13.09 9.70 -7.40
C PHE A 279 -12.34 9.24 -6.15
N VAL A 280 -11.80 10.15 -5.35
CA VAL A 280 -11.16 9.80 -4.08
C VAL A 280 -12.24 9.40 -3.07
N TYR A 281 -12.03 8.29 -2.35
CA TYR A 281 -12.98 7.86 -1.32
C TYR A 281 -13.19 8.94 -0.24
N LYS A 282 -14.36 8.92 0.39
CA LYS A 282 -14.67 9.83 1.48
C LYS A 282 -14.11 9.24 2.76
N GLU A 283 -13.10 9.89 3.33
CA GLU A 283 -12.67 9.60 4.70
C GLU A 283 -13.70 10.16 5.68
N HIS A 284 -14.05 9.40 6.71
CA HIS A 284 -15.00 9.84 7.73
C HIS A 284 -14.45 11.02 8.54
N SER A 285 -15.25 12.07 8.72
CA SER A 285 -14.86 13.30 9.41
C SER A 285 -14.73 13.18 10.94
N ASP A 286 -15.16 12.06 11.51
CA ASP A 286 -15.28 11.90 12.97
C ASP A 286 -13.95 11.47 13.63
N GLU A 287 -12.97 11.04 12.84
CA GLU A 287 -11.61 10.88 13.35
C GLU A 287 -10.90 12.23 13.39
N PRO A 288 -10.06 12.48 14.42
CA PRO A 288 -9.27 13.70 14.45
C PRO A 288 -8.52 13.88 13.12
N LEU A 289 -8.44 15.12 12.59
CA LEU A 289 -7.75 15.46 11.32
C LEU A 289 -6.34 14.84 11.17
N ARG A 290 -5.72 14.50 12.30
CA ARG A 290 -4.43 13.83 12.41
C ARG A 290 -4.42 12.38 11.89
N TYR A 291 -5.57 11.69 11.84
CA TYR A 291 -5.72 10.31 11.35
C TYR A 291 -6.18 10.24 9.89
N LEU A 292 -6.78 11.32 9.39
CA LEU A 292 -7.29 11.39 8.03
C LEU A 292 -6.13 11.50 7.02
N HIS A 293 -6.18 10.69 5.95
CA HIS A 293 -5.26 10.81 4.81
C HIS A 293 -5.54 12.02 3.92
N THR A 294 -6.36 12.97 4.38
CA THR A 294 -6.49 14.35 3.87
C THR A 294 -5.16 15.03 3.52
N TRP A 295 -4.03 14.65 4.12
CA TRP A 295 -2.72 15.16 3.75
C TRP A 295 -2.32 14.79 2.30
N LEU A 296 -2.77 13.65 1.77
CA LEU A 296 -2.58 13.27 0.37
C LEU A 296 -3.40 14.15 -0.59
N ARG A 297 -4.53 14.68 -0.12
CA ARG A 297 -5.31 15.68 -0.89
C ARG A 297 -4.58 17.01 -1.03
N ARG A 298 -3.49 17.26 -0.26
CA ARG A 298 -2.65 18.45 -0.45
C ARG A 298 -1.93 18.44 -1.81
N LEU A 299 -1.79 17.27 -2.45
CA LEU A 299 -1.23 17.21 -3.81
C LEU A 299 -2.15 17.87 -4.85
N SER A 300 -3.46 17.95 -4.59
CA SER A 300 -4.45 18.64 -5.45
C SER A 300 -4.84 20.03 -4.93
N GLN A 301 -4.14 20.57 -3.93
CA GLN A 301 -4.35 21.93 -3.42
C GLN A 301 -3.36 22.93 -4.01
#